data_AF-A0A661QF79-F1
#
_entry.id   AF-A0A661QF79-F1
#
_cell.length_a   1.000
_cell.length_b   1.000
_cell.length_c   1.000
_cell.angle_alpha   90.00
_cell.angle_beta   90.00
_cell.angle_gamma   90.00
#
_symmetry.space_group_name_H-M   'P 1'
#
loop_
_entity.id
_entity.type
_entity.pdbx_description
1 polymer ?
#
loop_
_entity_poly.entity_id
_entity_poly.type
_entity_poly.pdbx_seq_one_letter_code
_entity_poly.pdbx_strand_id
1 'polypeptide(L)'
;MIKVGNRRTRNTFIRLPWSLYKDDPMWVPPLLFERNTHLSPENPYFEHAACCFWIAYRNEKPVGRISAQIDRLYLDRHRDDTGFWGMLEAEDNIETFQILLNTAENWLRGQGMARARGPFSLSINQECGVLVAGFNTPPSIMMGHARPYYRSHIEECGYGKTIDLLAYIIDANFSHSAAMQMIIKRAKSRVQTRTLRKSQFQEDMNIIQSIFNDAWSENWGFVPFTQKEFEHLAKDLKLLIDEKLVSIAEVNGAPAAFMVLIPNINEVIRDFNGRLLPFGWLKLLWRLKVKYPETARIPLMGVLRKYQESPLGAMLAYRVIDDLQEPTVNRGIKKVELSWILEDNIGMRNIIENIGGSVYKTYRIYSKNL
;
A
#
# COMPACT_ATOMS: atom_id res chain seq x y z
N MET A 1 -0.13 7.90 -28.72
CA MET A 1 0.05 6.90 -27.66
C MET A 1 1.01 5.83 -28.11
N ILE A 2 1.95 5.40 -27.26
CA ILE A 2 2.85 4.26 -27.54
C ILE A 2 2.61 3.19 -26.48
N LYS A 3 2.30 1.96 -26.91
CA LYS A 3 2.21 0.79 -26.03
C LYS A 3 3.61 0.36 -25.59
N VAL A 4 3.79 0.08 -24.30
CA VAL A 4 5.06 -0.42 -23.76
C VAL A 4 5.23 -1.88 -24.15
N GLY A 5 6.31 -2.19 -24.86
CA GLY A 5 6.57 -3.55 -25.35
C GLY A 5 8.04 -3.94 -25.37
N ASN A 6 8.95 -3.05 -24.97
CA ASN A 6 10.39 -3.32 -24.97
C ASN A 6 11.10 -2.59 -23.82
N ARG A 7 12.39 -2.88 -23.63
CA ARG A 7 13.20 -2.29 -22.56
C ARG A 7 13.25 -0.76 -22.59
N ARG A 8 13.31 -0.15 -23.78
CA ARG A 8 13.37 1.31 -23.94
C ARG A 8 12.07 1.97 -23.47
N THR A 9 10.95 1.52 -24.02
CA THR A 9 9.62 2.03 -23.64
C THR A 9 9.31 1.76 -22.17
N ARG A 10 9.71 0.60 -21.61
CA ARG A 10 9.57 0.31 -20.18
C ARG A 10 10.36 1.29 -19.31
N ASN A 11 11.60 1.59 -19.69
CA ASN A 11 12.42 2.57 -18.96
C ASN A 11 11.80 3.97 -19.01
N THR A 12 11.29 4.40 -20.17
CA THR A 12 10.55 5.67 -20.28
C THR A 12 9.31 5.68 -19.40
N PHE A 13 8.51 4.60 -19.42
CA PHE A 13 7.32 4.46 -18.58
C PHE A 13 7.68 4.61 -17.10
N ILE A 14 8.70 3.89 -16.61
CA ILE A 14 9.14 3.94 -15.21
C ILE A 14 9.63 5.35 -14.82
N ARG A 15 10.40 6.00 -15.69
CA ARG A 15 11.09 7.27 -15.39
C ARG A 15 10.26 8.53 -15.61
N LEU A 16 9.13 8.45 -16.31
CA LEU A 16 8.28 9.60 -16.60
C LEU A 16 7.93 10.48 -15.37
N PRO A 17 7.66 9.93 -14.16
CA PRO A 17 7.40 10.73 -12.96
C PRO A 17 8.49 11.75 -12.64
N TRP A 18 9.77 11.44 -12.91
CA TRP A 18 10.89 12.33 -12.61
C TRP A 18 10.75 13.70 -13.26
N SER A 19 10.22 13.76 -14.48
CA SER A 19 9.99 15.04 -15.15
C SER A 19 8.76 15.79 -14.65
N LEU A 20 7.74 15.07 -14.15
CA LEU A 20 6.47 15.67 -13.70
C LEU A 20 6.56 16.23 -12.27
N TYR A 21 7.36 15.58 -11.42
CA TYR A 21 7.52 15.92 -10.01
C TYR A 21 8.85 16.62 -9.70
N LYS A 22 9.61 17.07 -10.70
CA LYS A 22 10.93 17.71 -10.52
C LYS A 22 10.91 18.90 -9.54
N ASP A 23 9.80 19.64 -9.50
CA ASP A 23 9.59 20.82 -8.64
C ASP A 23 8.69 20.50 -7.44
N ASP A 24 8.41 19.22 -7.17
CA ASP A 24 7.65 18.79 -5.99
C ASP A 24 8.60 18.40 -4.86
N PRO A 25 8.73 19.19 -3.79
CA PRO A 25 9.56 18.80 -2.67
C PRO A 25 8.98 17.58 -1.93
N MET A 26 7.68 17.31 -2.01
CA MET A 26 7.05 16.19 -1.29
C MET A 26 7.15 14.87 -2.05
N TRP A 27 7.49 14.90 -3.34
CA TRP A 27 7.67 13.67 -4.09
C TRP A 27 8.99 12.99 -3.72
N VAL A 28 8.94 11.66 -3.56
CA VAL A 28 10.10 10.82 -3.29
C VAL A 28 10.29 9.88 -4.47
N PRO A 29 11.42 9.98 -5.21
CA PRO A 29 11.67 9.08 -6.33
C PRO A 29 11.78 7.62 -5.85
N PRO A 30 10.97 6.68 -6.38
CA PRO A 30 11.07 5.28 -5.99
C PRO A 30 12.39 4.68 -6.49
N LEU A 31 12.82 3.59 -5.84
CA LEU A 31 13.98 2.84 -6.30
C LEU A 31 13.68 2.23 -7.67
N LEU A 32 14.54 2.51 -8.65
CA LEU A 32 14.37 1.99 -10.01
C LEU A 32 14.44 0.47 -10.05
N PHE A 33 15.28 -0.14 -9.20
CA PHE A 33 15.38 -1.59 -9.08
C PHE A 33 14.01 -2.20 -8.72
N GLU A 34 13.38 -1.66 -7.67
CA GLU A 34 12.08 -2.11 -7.19
C GLU A 34 11.00 -1.92 -8.27
N ARG A 35 10.93 -0.75 -8.94
CA ARG A 35 9.98 -0.55 -10.05
C ARG A 35 10.21 -1.48 -11.25
N ASN A 36 11.46 -1.88 -11.52
CA ASN A 36 11.75 -2.86 -12.57
C ASN A 36 11.30 -4.27 -12.18
N THR A 37 11.51 -4.68 -10.93
CA THR A 37 11.01 -5.96 -10.39
C THR A 37 9.49 -5.98 -10.43
N HIS A 38 8.85 -4.89 -9.98
CA HIS A 38 7.40 -4.75 -9.94
C HIS A 38 6.73 -4.91 -11.31
N LEU A 39 7.37 -4.40 -12.37
CA LEU A 39 6.91 -4.53 -13.76
C LEU A 39 7.55 -5.71 -14.52
N SER A 40 8.29 -6.58 -13.83
CA SER A 40 8.89 -7.77 -14.42
C SER A 40 7.81 -8.80 -14.75
N PRO A 41 7.89 -9.52 -15.89
CA PRO A 41 7.01 -10.66 -16.15
C PRO A 41 7.08 -11.75 -15.06
N GLU A 42 8.14 -11.76 -14.25
CA GLU A 42 8.32 -12.68 -13.11
C GLU A 42 7.50 -12.28 -11.87
N ASN A 43 6.86 -11.11 -11.84
CA ASN A 43 5.97 -10.74 -10.75
C ASN A 43 4.75 -11.68 -10.76
N PRO A 44 4.48 -12.42 -9.64
CA PRO A 44 3.40 -13.40 -9.57
C PRO A 44 2.01 -12.87 -9.90
N TYR A 45 1.78 -11.56 -9.77
CA TYR A 45 0.52 -10.91 -10.18
C TYR A 45 0.15 -11.21 -11.65
N PHE A 46 1.16 -11.28 -12.54
CA PHE A 46 0.93 -11.58 -13.95
C PHE A 46 0.54 -13.05 -14.23
N GLU A 47 0.58 -13.94 -13.22
CA GLU A 47 0.06 -15.30 -13.36
C GLU A 47 -1.47 -15.31 -13.48
N HIS A 48 -2.18 -14.35 -12.88
CA HIS A 48 -3.64 -14.26 -12.93
C HIS A 48 -4.17 -12.99 -13.57
N ALA A 49 -3.34 -11.95 -13.75
CA ALA A 49 -3.77 -10.70 -14.35
C ALA A 49 -3.15 -10.44 -15.74
N ALA A 50 -3.97 -9.89 -16.65
CA ALA A 50 -3.52 -9.34 -17.91
C ALA A 50 -3.35 -7.83 -17.78
N CYS A 51 -2.21 -7.29 -18.23
CA CYS A 51 -1.91 -5.86 -18.12
C CYS A 51 -1.44 -5.28 -19.46
N CYS A 52 -1.79 -4.02 -19.71
CA CYS A 52 -1.21 -3.21 -20.75
C CYS A 52 -0.80 -1.84 -20.20
N PHE A 53 0.27 -1.28 -20.77
CA PHE A 53 0.86 -0.02 -20.33
C PHE A 53 1.07 0.87 -21.55
N TRP A 54 0.82 2.17 -21.41
CA TRP A 54 0.98 3.13 -22.48
C TRP A 54 1.64 4.42 -22.00
N ILE A 55 2.25 5.12 -22.95
CA ILE A 55 2.86 6.43 -22.77
C ILE A 55 2.22 7.39 -23.78
N ALA A 56 1.74 8.53 -23.28
CA ALA A 56 1.32 9.67 -24.09
C ALA A 56 2.53 10.52 -24.46
N TYR A 57 2.58 10.94 -25.71
CA TYR A 57 3.62 11.79 -26.25
C TYR A 57 2.98 13.04 -26.85
N ARG A 58 3.58 14.20 -26.55
CA ARG A 58 3.31 15.47 -27.24
C ARG A 58 4.58 15.77 -28.03
N ASN A 59 4.51 15.66 -29.36
CA ASN A 59 5.69 15.55 -30.23
C ASN A 59 6.59 14.39 -29.78
N GLU A 60 7.87 14.62 -29.54
CA GLU A 60 8.82 13.60 -29.06
C GLU A 60 8.92 13.51 -27.53
N LYS A 61 8.20 14.37 -26.79
CA LYS A 61 8.27 14.44 -25.33
C LYS A 61 7.22 13.52 -24.70
N PRO A 62 7.60 12.59 -23.79
CA PRO A 62 6.63 11.85 -23.01
C PRO A 62 5.94 12.80 -22.00
N VAL A 63 4.61 12.83 -22.01
CA VAL A 63 3.80 13.76 -21.21
C VAL A 63 2.83 13.07 -20.25
N GLY A 64 2.67 11.75 -20.38
CA GLY A 64 1.92 10.97 -19.41
C GLY A 64 2.01 9.47 -19.65
N ARG A 65 1.54 8.68 -18.68
CA ARG A 65 1.54 7.22 -18.72
C ARG A 65 0.28 6.69 -18.02
N ILE A 66 -0.14 5.51 -18.41
CA ILE A 66 -1.25 4.80 -17.76
C ILE A 66 -1.09 3.28 -17.96
N SER A 67 -1.62 2.52 -17.02
CA SER A 67 -1.82 1.07 -17.14
C SER A 67 -3.31 0.73 -17.10
N ALA A 68 -3.67 -0.36 -17.74
CA ALA A 68 -4.97 -1.00 -17.61
C ALA A 68 -4.77 -2.50 -17.40
N GLN A 69 -5.63 -3.11 -16.58
CA GLN A 69 -5.48 -4.50 -16.19
C GLN A 69 -6.80 -5.20 -15.92
N ILE A 70 -6.82 -6.50 -16.23
CA ILE A 70 -7.88 -7.44 -15.90
C ILE A 70 -7.31 -8.43 -14.89
N ASP A 71 -7.91 -8.53 -13.71
CA ASP A 71 -7.53 -9.50 -12.70
C ASP A 71 -8.57 -10.63 -12.64
N ARG A 72 -8.17 -11.84 -13.03
CA ARG A 72 -9.07 -13.00 -13.03
C ARG A 72 -9.53 -13.37 -11.62
N LEU A 73 -8.67 -13.24 -10.60
CA LEU A 73 -9.05 -13.56 -9.22
C LEU A 73 -10.12 -12.59 -8.70
N TYR A 74 -10.04 -11.33 -9.08
CA TYR A 74 -11.08 -10.35 -8.78
C TYR A 74 -12.39 -10.72 -9.49
N LEU A 75 -12.34 -10.99 -10.80
CA LEU A 75 -13.54 -11.31 -11.58
C LEU A 75 -14.22 -12.60 -11.11
N ASP A 76 -13.47 -13.65 -10.78
CA ASP A 76 -14.01 -14.91 -10.28
C ASP A 76 -14.82 -14.73 -8.98
N ARG A 77 -14.36 -13.81 -8.12
CA ARG A 77 -14.97 -13.48 -6.83
C ARG A 77 -16.15 -12.52 -6.97
N HIS A 78 -15.95 -11.39 -7.65
CA HIS A 78 -16.89 -10.26 -7.63
C HIS A 78 -17.89 -10.30 -8.78
N ARG A 79 -17.54 -10.93 -9.92
CA ARG A 79 -18.43 -11.17 -11.07
C ARG A 79 -19.18 -9.93 -11.54
N ASP A 80 -18.48 -8.80 -11.59
CA ASP A 80 -19.07 -7.48 -11.79
C ASP A 80 -18.52 -6.75 -13.03
N ASP A 81 -17.81 -7.49 -13.89
CA ASP A 81 -17.17 -7.05 -15.13
C ASP A 81 -16.33 -5.77 -14.99
N THR A 82 -15.69 -5.60 -13.83
CA THR A 82 -14.77 -4.49 -13.57
C THR A 82 -13.37 -4.79 -14.06
N GLY A 83 -12.89 -3.94 -14.96
CA GLY A 83 -11.48 -3.77 -15.25
C GLY A 83 -10.86 -2.62 -14.47
N PHE A 84 -9.54 -2.63 -14.35
CA PHE A 84 -8.82 -1.63 -13.58
C PHE A 84 -7.88 -0.79 -14.43
N TRP A 85 -7.61 0.42 -13.97
CA TRP A 85 -6.54 1.27 -14.47
C TRP A 85 -5.67 1.75 -13.32
N GLY A 86 -4.45 2.17 -13.59
CA GLY A 86 -3.56 2.75 -12.59
C GLY A 86 -2.22 3.17 -13.16
N MET A 87 -1.22 3.37 -12.30
CA MET A 87 0.07 3.98 -12.67
C MET A 87 -0.09 5.26 -13.50
N LEU A 88 -1.23 5.96 -13.34
CA LEU A 88 -1.56 7.16 -14.08
C LEU A 88 -0.61 8.26 -13.65
N GLU A 89 0.10 8.84 -14.61
CA GLU A 89 0.88 10.06 -14.41
C GLU A 89 0.72 10.95 -15.62
N ALA A 90 0.59 12.25 -15.42
CA ALA A 90 0.42 13.18 -16.53
C ALA A 90 0.89 14.58 -16.16
N GLU A 91 1.23 15.38 -17.17
CA GLU A 91 1.31 16.83 -17.04
C GLU A 91 -0.06 17.43 -16.71
N ASP A 92 -0.08 18.66 -16.19
CA ASP A 92 -1.31 19.40 -15.87
C ASP A 92 -2.03 19.84 -17.16
N ASN A 93 -2.71 18.90 -17.80
CA ASN A 93 -3.41 19.10 -19.06
C ASN A 93 -4.54 18.07 -19.22
N ILE A 94 -5.77 18.56 -19.32
CA ILE A 94 -6.97 17.72 -19.43
C ILE A 94 -6.94 16.80 -20.66
N GLU A 95 -6.44 17.25 -21.81
CA GLU A 95 -6.36 16.43 -23.03
C GLU A 95 -5.46 15.20 -22.82
N THR A 96 -4.35 15.37 -22.06
CA THR A 96 -3.47 14.26 -21.69
C THR A 96 -4.22 13.22 -20.84
N PHE A 97 -4.98 13.66 -19.83
CA PHE A 97 -5.79 12.75 -19.00
C PHE A 97 -6.87 12.03 -19.82
N GLN A 98 -7.60 12.76 -20.67
CA GLN A 98 -8.61 12.19 -21.55
C GLN A 98 -8.03 11.11 -22.45
N ILE A 99 -6.91 11.37 -23.13
CA ILE A 99 -6.27 10.38 -24.02
C ILE A 99 -5.81 9.15 -23.23
N LEU A 100 -5.21 9.34 -22.05
CA LEU A 100 -4.74 8.24 -21.21
C LEU A 100 -5.90 7.37 -20.74
N LEU A 101 -6.92 7.97 -20.12
CA LEU A 101 -8.09 7.24 -19.61
C LEU A 101 -8.86 6.59 -20.75
N ASN A 102 -9.15 7.28 -21.86
CA ASN A 102 -9.80 6.69 -23.02
C ASN A 102 -9.01 5.50 -23.60
N THR A 103 -7.68 5.55 -23.57
CA THR A 103 -6.84 4.42 -24.01
C THR A 103 -7.04 3.19 -23.11
N ALA A 104 -7.05 3.39 -21.79
CA ALA A 104 -7.33 2.32 -20.84
C ALA A 104 -8.77 1.78 -21.01
N GLU A 105 -9.76 2.68 -21.07
CA GLU A 105 -11.17 2.34 -21.26
C GLU A 105 -11.39 1.51 -22.54
N ASN A 106 -10.82 1.92 -23.67
CA ASN A 106 -10.96 1.20 -24.94
C ASN A 106 -10.33 -0.19 -24.88
N TRP A 107 -9.19 -0.32 -24.22
CA TRP A 107 -8.59 -1.64 -24.00
C TRP A 107 -9.49 -2.51 -23.11
N LEU A 108 -10.03 -1.96 -22.02
CA LEU A 108 -10.94 -2.65 -21.11
C LEU A 108 -12.23 -3.10 -21.80
N ARG A 109 -12.87 -2.24 -22.62
CA ARG A 109 -14.01 -2.61 -23.47
C ARG A 109 -13.66 -3.76 -24.41
N GLY A 110 -12.47 -3.71 -25.03
CA GLY A 110 -11.95 -4.77 -25.87
C GLY A 110 -11.65 -6.08 -25.13
N GLN A 111 -11.56 -6.07 -23.80
CA GLN A 111 -11.48 -7.26 -22.95
C GLN A 111 -12.85 -7.67 -22.37
N GLY A 112 -13.95 -7.03 -22.78
CA GLY A 112 -15.30 -7.36 -22.34
C GLY A 112 -15.71 -6.75 -20.99
N MET A 113 -14.97 -5.78 -20.46
CA MET A 113 -15.34 -5.12 -19.20
C MET A 113 -16.42 -4.06 -19.40
N ALA A 114 -17.34 -3.98 -18.45
CA ALA A 114 -18.42 -2.98 -18.42
C ALA A 114 -18.09 -1.80 -17.49
N ARG A 115 -17.04 -1.90 -16.68
CA ARG A 115 -16.65 -0.86 -15.72
C ARG A 115 -15.15 -0.68 -15.65
N ALA A 116 -14.70 0.56 -15.49
CA ALA A 116 -13.32 0.91 -15.20
C ALA A 116 -13.20 1.45 -13.78
N ARG A 117 -12.27 0.92 -12.97
CA ARG A 117 -12.01 1.37 -11.60
C ARG A 117 -10.52 1.63 -11.36
N GLY A 118 -10.17 2.70 -10.63
CA GLY A 118 -8.76 2.99 -10.35
C GLY A 118 -8.51 4.29 -9.57
N PRO A 119 -7.25 4.62 -9.29
CA PRO A 119 -6.07 3.87 -9.73
C PRO A 119 -5.75 2.67 -8.84
N PHE A 120 -5.34 1.56 -9.47
CA PHE A 120 -4.62 0.44 -8.88
C PHE A 120 -3.32 0.25 -9.65
N SER A 121 -2.17 0.48 -9.03
CA SER A 121 -0.86 0.25 -9.64
C SER A 121 -0.55 -1.26 -9.61
N LEU A 122 -1.30 -2.01 -10.44
CA LEU A 122 -1.53 -3.46 -10.45
C LEU A 122 -2.68 -3.92 -9.55
N SER A 123 -2.42 -4.24 -8.27
CA SER A 123 -3.40 -4.88 -7.35
C SER A 123 -3.87 -3.96 -6.23
N ILE A 124 -5.04 -4.24 -5.65
CA ILE A 124 -5.55 -3.60 -4.41
C ILE A 124 -4.61 -3.78 -3.21
N ASN A 125 -3.87 -4.89 -3.19
CA ASN A 125 -2.92 -5.22 -2.14
C ASN A 125 -1.56 -4.50 -2.30
N GLN A 126 -1.45 -3.60 -3.28
CA GLN A 126 -0.26 -2.82 -3.58
C GLN A 126 -0.58 -1.32 -3.46
N GLU A 127 -0.06 -0.49 -4.36
CA GLU A 127 -0.32 0.96 -4.36
C GLU A 127 -1.66 1.24 -5.06
N CYS A 128 -2.62 1.83 -4.34
CA CYS A 128 -3.92 2.20 -4.89
C CYS A 128 -4.42 3.54 -4.34
N GLY A 129 -5.32 4.16 -5.10
CA GLY A 129 -5.90 5.47 -4.80
C GLY A 129 -5.01 6.63 -5.24
N VAL A 130 -5.63 7.70 -5.73
CA VAL A 130 -4.93 8.95 -6.03
C VAL A 130 -4.98 9.86 -4.80
N LEU A 131 -3.87 10.53 -4.48
CA LEU A 131 -3.82 11.50 -3.38
C LEU A 131 -4.77 12.68 -3.68
N VAL A 132 -5.76 12.92 -2.81
CA VAL A 132 -6.73 14.02 -2.93
C VAL A 132 -6.66 15.03 -1.77
N ALA A 133 -5.97 14.70 -0.68
CA ALA A 133 -5.69 15.60 0.43
C ALA A 133 -4.38 15.22 1.14
N GLY A 134 -3.68 16.21 1.73
CA GLY A 134 -2.41 16.01 2.44
C GLY A 134 -1.16 16.13 1.56
N PHE A 135 -1.19 17.01 0.55
CA PHE A 135 -0.09 17.24 -0.41
C PHE A 135 1.18 17.85 0.20
N ASN A 136 1.14 18.32 1.44
CA ASN A 136 2.22 19.01 2.15
C ASN A 136 3.21 18.09 2.87
N THR A 137 3.04 16.77 2.73
CA THR A 137 3.90 15.77 3.36
C THR A 137 4.34 14.73 2.32
N PRO A 138 5.54 14.13 2.44
CA PRO A 138 5.94 13.04 1.56
C PRO A 138 5.06 11.79 1.74
N PRO A 139 4.96 10.91 0.74
CA PRO A 139 4.28 9.63 0.90
C PRO A 139 5.08 8.69 1.82
N SER A 140 4.39 7.88 2.62
CA SER A 140 5.01 6.73 3.29
C SER A 140 5.25 5.57 2.33
N ILE A 141 6.06 4.61 2.75
CA ILE A 141 6.36 3.41 1.96
C ILE A 141 5.08 2.71 1.47
N MET A 142 5.09 2.30 0.20
CA MET A 142 3.98 1.68 -0.55
C MET A 142 2.69 2.52 -0.65
N MET A 143 2.74 3.82 -0.34
CA MET A 143 1.66 4.76 -0.65
C MET A 143 2.01 5.62 -1.86
N GLY A 144 1.01 5.93 -2.67
CA GLY A 144 1.16 6.73 -3.88
C GLY A 144 1.39 8.21 -3.59
N HIS A 145 1.74 8.97 -4.63
CA HIS A 145 1.77 10.43 -4.61
C HIS A 145 1.07 10.95 -5.86
N ALA A 146 0.47 12.14 -5.79
CA ALA A 146 -0.14 12.78 -6.93
C ALA A 146 -0.08 14.30 -6.78
N ARG A 147 -0.22 15.03 -7.90
CA ARG A 147 -0.40 16.49 -7.87
C ARG A 147 -1.87 16.85 -7.61
N PRO A 148 -2.16 18.04 -7.04
CA PRO A 148 -3.54 18.46 -6.76
C PRO A 148 -4.50 18.40 -7.95
N TYR A 149 -4.02 18.71 -9.16
CA TYR A 149 -4.85 18.71 -10.38
C TYR A 149 -5.32 17.32 -10.84
N TYR A 150 -4.76 16.22 -10.30
CA TYR A 150 -5.16 14.88 -10.73
C TYR A 150 -6.63 14.63 -10.41
N ARG A 151 -7.11 15.12 -9.26
CA ARG A 151 -8.50 14.98 -8.84
C ARG A 151 -9.45 15.59 -9.87
N SER A 152 -9.25 16.87 -10.20
CA SER A 152 -10.13 17.58 -11.14
C SER A 152 -10.09 16.94 -12.52
N HIS A 153 -8.91 16.62 -13.05
CA HIS A 153 -8.81 16.01 -14.39
C HIS A 153 -9.43 14.62 -14.48
N ILE A 154 -9.34 13.80 -13.43
CA ILE A 154 -10.03 12.50 -13.38
C ILE A 154 -11.55 12.71 -13.35
N GLU A 155 -12.04 13.60 -12.49
CA GLU A 155 -13.47 13.93 -12.38
C GLU A 155 -14.02 14.51 -13.72
N GLU A 156 -13.26 15.38 -14.40
CA GLU A 156 -13.59 15.94 -15.72
C GLU A 156 -13.62 14.88 -16.84
N CYS A 157 -12.91 13.76 -16.68
CA CYS A 157 -12.98 12.61 -17.59
C CYS A 157 -14.22 11.71 -17.33
N GLY A 158 -15.12 12.12 -16.43
CA GLY A 158 -16.37 11.44 -16.12
C GLY A 158 -16.25 10.33 -15.06
N TYR A 159 -15.15 10.29 -14.31
CA TYR A 159 -14.95 9.34 -13.22
C TYR A 159 -15.57 9.87 -11.92
N GLY A 160 -16.45 9.08 -11.32
CA GLY A 160 -17.04 9.38 -10.01
C GLY A 160 -16.23 8.77 -8.87
N LYS A 161 -16.33 9.36 -7.67
CA LYS A 161 -15.79 8.76 -6.45
C LYS A 161 -16.41 7.38 -6.23
N THR A 162 -15.56 6.38 -5.97
CA THR A 162 -15.99 5.06 -5.48
C THR A 162 -15.86 4.98 -3.97
N ILE A 163 -14.65 5.24 -3.44
CA ILE A 163 -14.36 5.14 -2.01
C ILE A 163 -13.11 5.95 -1.67
N ASP A 164 -13.11 6.57 -0.49
CA ASP A 164 -11.92 7.18 0.10
C ASP A 164 -11.17 6.21 1.01
N LEU A 165 -9.85 6.24 0.86
CA LEU A 165 -8.85 5.52 1.61
C LEU A 165 -8.10 6.51 2.50
N LEU A 166 -8.35 6.43 3.81
CA LEU A 166 -7.77 7.32 4.81
C LEU A 166 -6.39 6.81 5.24
N ALA A 167 -5.43 7.71 5.38
CA ALA A 167 -4.17 7.44 6.05
C ALA A 167 -4.11 8.26 7.33
N TYR A 168 -3.98 7.57 8.45
CA TYR A 168 -3.82 8.15 9.77
C TYR A 168 -2.34 8.24 10.14
N ILE A 169 -1.99 9.26 10.91
CA ILE A 169 -0.68 9.40 11.56
C ILE A 169 -0.89 9.43 13.07
N ILE A 170 -0.02 8.75 13.81
CA ILE A 170 -0.01 8.72 15.28
C ILE A 170 1.43 8.89 15.79
N ASP A 171 1.60 9.52 16.96
CA ASP A 171 2.88 9.51 17.65
C ASP A 171 3.19 8.11 18.18
N ALA A 172 4.43 7.63 18.02
CA ALA A 172 4.84 6.30 18.48
C ALA A 172 4.72 6.13 20.00
N ASN A 173 4.92 7.21 20.75
CA ASN A 173 4.80 7.24 22.21
C ASN A 173 3.42 7.70 22.69
N PHE A 174 2.35 7.31 21.98
CA PHE A 174 0.98 7.65 22.35
C PHE A 174 0.62 7.13 23.75
N SER A 175 -0.25 7.84 24.45
CA SER A 175 -0.71 7.42 25.78
C SER A 175 -1.85 6.43 25.67
N HIS A 176 -1.75 5.31 26.41
CA HIS A 176 -2.85 4.36 26.53
C HIS A 176 -4.01 4.96 27.31
N SER A 177 -5.20 4.97 26.72
CA SER A 177 -6.44 5.33 27.44
C SER A 177 -6.71 4.35 28.59
N ALA A 178 -7.43 4.79 29.63
CA ALA A 178 -7.77 3.92 30.76
C ALA A 178 -8.53 2.65 30.32
N ALA A 179 -9.38 2.77 29.31
CA ALA A 179 -10.09 1.64 28.71
C ALA A 179 -9.11 0.65 28.06
N MET A 180 -8.16 1.13 27.26
CA MET A 180 -7.12 0.30 26.63
C MET A 180 -6.26 -0.41 27.67
N GLN A 181 -5.79 0.31 28.70
CA GLN A 181 -5.00 -0.29 29.80
C GLN A 181 -5.75 -1.42 30.50
N MET A 182 -7.05 -1.24 30.76
CA MET A 182 -7.88 -2.26 31.40
C MET A 182 -8.03 -3.50 30.50
N ILE A 183 -8.24 -3.30 29.19
CA ILE A 183 -8.37 -4.39 28.23
C ILE A 183 -7.05 -5.17 28.10
N ILE A 184 -5.91 -4.48 27.99
CA ILE A 184 -4.58 -5.09 27.93
C ILE A 184 -4.31 -5.92 29.20
N LYS A 185 -4.62 -5.38 30.38
CA LYS A 185 -4.44 -6.10 31.64
C LYS A 185 -5.25 -7.40 31.68
N ARG A 186 -6.49 -7.39 31.17
CA ARG A 186 -7.32 -8.60 31.05
C ARG A 186 -6.76 -9.56 30.00
N ALA A 187 -6.26 -9.04 28.88
CA ALA A 187 -5.70 -9.80 27.77
C ALA A 187 -4.48 -10.64 28.19
N LYS A 188 -3.61 -10.15 29.10
CA LYS A 188 -2.40 -10.86 29.54
C LYS A 188 -2.63 -12.29 30.03
N SER A 189 -3.82 -12.60 30.55
CA SER A 189 -4.18 -13.96 31.02
C SER A 189 -4.72 -14.88 29.93
N ARG A 190 -5.13 -14.34 28.78
CA ARG A 190 -5.87 -15.06 27.72
C ARG A 190 -5.18 -15.04 26.35
N VAL A 191 -4.30 -14.08 26.15
CA VAL A 191 -3.60 -13.82 24.90
C VAL A 191 -2.11 -13.84 25.18
N GLN A 192 -1.42 -14.77 24.53
CA GLN A 192 0.04 -14.78 24.49
C GLN A 192 0.49 -14.08 23.21
N THR A 193 1.67 -13.48 23.23
CA THR A 193 2.24 -12.85 22.04
C THR A 193 3.69 -13.21 21.89
N ARG A 194 4.15 -13.21 20.64
CA ARG A 194 5.52 -13.48 20.27
C ARG A 194 5.95 -12.63 19.08
N THR A 195 7.25 -12.44 18.96
CA THR A 195 7.85 -11.81 17.79
C THR A 195 7.95 -12.79 16.63
N LEU A 196 8.31 -12.26 15.45
CA LEU A 196 8.69 -13.09 14.31
C LEU A 196 9.89 -13.99 14.65
N ARG A 197 9.86 -15.23 14.17
CA ARG A 197 10.93 -16.23 14.34
C ARG A 197 11.80 -16.28 13.09
N LYS A 198 13.03 -15.75 13.16
CA LYS A 198 13.94 -15.75 12.00
C LYS A 198 14.21 -17.14 11.40
N SER A 199 14.40 -18.13 12.26
CA SER A 199 14.66 -19.52 11.87
C SER A 199 13.46 -20.19 11.19
N GLN A 200 12.25 -19.68 11.44
CA GLN A 200 10.98 -20.19 10.91
C GLN A 200 10.24 -19.09 10.13
N PHE A 201 11.01 -18.23 9.44
CA PHE A 201 10.47 -17.05 8.76
C PHE A 201 9.35 -17.41 7.78
N GLN A 202 9.51 -18.48 6.99
CA GLN A 202 8.50 -18.90 6.03
C GLN A 202 7.22 -19.38 6.71
N GLU A 203 7.33 -20.10 7.84
CA GLU A 203 6.17 -20.55 8.62
C GLU A 203 5.39 -19.36 9.18
N ASP A 204 6.10 -18.37 9.74
CA ASP A 204 5.46 -17.16 10.24
C ASP A 204 4.84 -16.32 9.10
N MET A 205 5.45 -16.27 7.93
CA MET A 205 4.85 -15.63 6.74
C MET A 205 3.54 -16.32 6.35
N ASN A 206 3.50 -17.67 6.36
CA ASN A 206 2.29 -18.42 6.06
C ASN A 206 1.19 -18.17 7.11
N ILE A 207 1.55 -18.08 8.39
CA ILE A 207 0.62 -17.72 9.47
C ILE A 207 0.03 -16.32 9.23
N ILE A 208 0.88 -15.32 8.95
CA ILE A 208 0.44 -13.95 8.68
C ILE A 208 -0.46 -13.90 7.46
N GLN A 209 -0.10 -14.58 6.37
CA GLN A 209 -0.92 -14.66 5.16
C GLN A 209 -2.30 -15.28 5.47
N SER A 210 -2.33 -16.37 6.23
CA SER A 210 -3.58 -17.05 6.58
C SER A 210 -4.50 -16.14 7.40
N ILE A 211 -3.95 -15.43 8.39
CA ILE A 211 -4.75 -14.50 9.20
C ILE A 211 -5.20 -13.32 8.35
N PHE A 212 -4.35 -12.79 7.45
CA PHE A 212 -4.71 -11.69 6.56
C PHE A 212 -5.88 -12.07 5.65
N ASN A 213 -5.76 -13.19 4.93
CA ASN A 213 -6.78 -13.65 3.99
C ASN A 213 -8.12 -13.94 4.68
N ASP A 214 -8.12 -14.43 5.92
CA ASP A 214 -9.33 -14.61 6.73
C ASP A 214 -9.92 -13.26 7.19
N ALA A 215 -9.09 -12.44 7.84
CA ALA A 215 -9.51 -11.19 8.47
C ALA A 215 -10.03 -10.13 7.48
N TRP A 216 -9.52 -10.14 6.24
CA TRP A 216 -9.86 -9.16 5.19
C TRP A 216 -10.83 -9.71 4.14
N SER A 217 -11.30 -10.96 4.29
CA SER A 217 -12.12 -11.64 3.28
C SER A 217 -13.40 -10.89 2.86
N GLU A 218 -14.01 -10.16 3.79
CA GLU A 218 -15.24 -9.39 3.56
C GLU A 218 -14.97 -7.90 3.27
N ASN A 219 -13.70 -7.46 3.21
CA ASN A 219 -13.37 -6.06 2.95
C ASN A 219 -13.67 -5.66 1.50
N TRP A 220 -14.00 -4.38 1.31
CA TRP A 220 -14.28 -3.81 0.00
C TRP A 220 -13.14 -4.09 -1.00
N GLY A 221 -13.51 -4.62 -2.17
CA GLY A 221 -12.56 -4.90 -3.26
C GLY A 221 -11.54 -6.01 -2.96
N PHE A 222 -11.69 -6.76 -1.86
CA PHE A 222 -10.72 -7.76 -1.44
C PHE A 222 -10.44 -8.80 -2.54
N VAL A 223 -9.15 -9.07 -2.73
CA VAL A 223 -8.61 -10.18 -3.51
C VAL A 223 -7.60 -10.89 -2.60
N PRO A 224 -7.75 -12.21 -2.37
CA PRO A 224 -6.82 -12.92 -1.50
C PRO A 224 -5.41 -12.92 -2.09
N PHE A 225 -4.41 -12.74 -1.25
CA PHE A 225 -3.03 -12.99 -1.68
C PHE A 225 -2.87 -14.45 -2.05
N THR A 226 -2.37 -14.71 -3.26
CA THR A 226 -1.83 -16.04 -3.57
C THR A 226 -0.56 -16.28 -2.74
N GLN A 227 -0.22 -17.55 -2.50
CA GLN A 227 1.02 -17.90 -1.78
C GLN A 227 2.26 -17.27 -2.43
N LYS A 228 2.37 -17.33 -3.75
CA LYS A 228 3.51 -16.77 -4.49
C LYS A 228 3.60 -15.24 -4.37
N GLU A 229 2.47 -14.52 -4.46
CA GLU A 229 2.48 -13.06 -4.27
C GLU A 229 2.91 -12.68 -2.85
N PHE A 230 2.43 -13.40 -1.83
CA PHE A 230 2.81 -13.13 -0.44
C PHE A 230 4.29 -13.44 -0.19
N GLU A 231 4.80 -14.55 -0.71
CA GLU A 231 6.23 -14.91 -0.66
C GLU A 231 7.10 -13.87 -1.39
N HIS A 232 6.66 -13.37 -2.54
CA HIS A 232 7.35 -12.31 -3.28
C HIS A 232 7.41 -11.02 -2.47
N LEU A 233 6.29 -10.59 -1.89
CA LEU A 233 6.23 -9.41 -1.01
C LEU A 233 7.12 -9.57 0.23
N ALA A 234 7.05 -10.73 0.89
CA ALA A 234 7.88 -11.03 2.06
C ALA A 234 9.38 -11.01 1.72
N LYS A 235 9.77 -11.50 0.53
CA LYS A 235 11.15 -11.44 0.05
C LYS A 235 11.62 -10.01 -0.20
N ASP A 236 10.80 -9.18 -0.82
CA ASP A 236 11.11 -7.77 -1.10
C ASP A 236 11.23 -6.93 0.17
N LEU A 237 10.38 -7.21 1.16
CA LEU A 237 10.40 -6.52 2.44
C LEU A 237 11.38 -7.13 3.45
N LYS A 238 12.01 -8.28 3.16
CA LYS A 238 12.87 -9.02 4.11
C LYS A 238 13.97 -8.17 4.76
N LEU A 239 14.55 -7.22 4.02
CA LEU A 239 15.60 -6.34 4.56
C LEU A 239 15.05 -5.26 5.50
N LEU A 240 13.76 -4.93 5.35
CA LEU A 240 13.03 -3.91 6.10
C LEU A 240 12.34 -4.48 7.35
N ILE A 241 11.95 -5.76 7.30
CA ILE A 241 11.32 -6.45 8.43
C ILE A 241 12.32 -6.60 9.56
N ASP A 242 12.03 -5.96 10.70
CA ASP A 242 12.67 -6.21 11.98
C ASP A 242 11.77 -7.16 12.78
N GLU A 243 12.34 -8.26 13.28
CA GLU A 243 11.61 -9.28 14.03
C GLU A 243 10.88 -8.69 15.24
N LYS A 244 11.46 -7.66 15.87
CA LYS A 244 10.88 -6.96 17.03
C LYS A 244 9.74 -6.01 16.66
N LEU A 245 9.56 -5.71 15.38
CA LEU A 245 8.50 -4.85 14.84
C LEU A 245 7.37 -5.67 14.21
N VAL A 246 7.31 -6.96 14.54
CA VAL A 246 6.24 -7.88 14.17
C VAL A 246 5.74 -8.54 15.46
N SER A 247 4.44 -8.47 15.71
CA SER A 247 3.78 -9.15 16.82
C SER A 247 2.76 -10.13 16.28
N ILE A 248 2.80 -11.38 16.75
CA ILE A 248 1.80 -12.41 16.50
C ILE A 248 1.18 -12.77 17.84
N ALA A 249 -0.14 -12.63 17.93
CA ALA A 249 -0.92 -12.96 19.11
C ALA A 249 -1.62 -14.31 18.94
N GLU A 250 -1.57 -15.10 20.01
CA GLU A 250 -2.07 -16.46 20.08
C GLU A 250 -3.12 -16.60 21.17
N VAL A 251 -4.17 -17.38 20.88
CA VAL A 251 -5.20 -17.80 21.82
C VAL A 251 -5.12 -19.31 21.95
N ASN A 252 -4.90 -19.83 23.15
CA ASN A 252 -4.72 -21.26 23.41
C ASN A 252 -3.63 -21.91 22.52
N GLY A 253 -2.53 -21.20 22.27
CA GLY A 253 -1.41 -21.67 21.44
C GLY A 253 -1.65 -21.63 19.92
N ALA A 254 -2.78 -21.08 19.47
CA ALA A 254 -3.09 -20.91 18.05
C ALA A 254 -3.00 -19.42 17.64
N PRO A 255 -2.27 -19.07 16.56
CA PRO A 255 -2.24 -17.71 16.03
C PRO A 255 -3.63 -17.17 15.69
N ALA A 256 -3.91 -15.96 16.15
CA ALA A 256 -5.23 -15.35 16.12
C ALA A 256 -5.22 -13.89 15.65
N ALA A 257 -4.11 -13.19 15.83
CA ALA A 257 -3.92 -11.84 15.29
C ALA A 257 -2.45 -11.58 14.99
N PHE A 258 -2.19 -10.59 14.15
CA PHE A 258 -0.84 -10.10 13.90
C PHE A 258 -0.83 -8.60 13.63
N MET A 259 0.36 -8.02 13.75
CA MET A 259 0.65 -6.65 13.33
C MET A 259 2.09 -6.59 12.81
N VAL A 260 2.27 -5.97 11.64
CA VAL A 260 3.58 -5.77 11.01
C VAL A 260 3.82 -4.27 10.90
N LEU A 261 4.93 -3.80 11.46
CA LEU A 261 5.40 -2.43 11.32
C LEU A 261 6.71 -2.44 10.52
N ILE A 262 6.78 -1.60 9.49
CA ILE A 262 7.97 -1.47 8.63
C ILE A 262 8.48 -0.03 8.63
N PRO A 263 9.81 0.16 8.62
CA PRO A 263 10.41 1.49 8.54
C PRO A 263 10.03 2.21 7.25
N ASN A 264 9.80 3.53 7.30
CA ASN A 264 9.48 4.31 6.11
C ASN A 264 10.74 4.56 5.28
N ILE A 265 10.96 3.71 4.27
CA ILE A 265 12.16 3.82 3.43
C ILE A 265 12.22 5.12 2.62
N ASN A 266 11.07 5.76 2.38
CA ASN A 266 10.99 6.97 1.57
C ASN A 266 11.81 8.12 2.19
N GLU A 267 11.94 8.16 3.52
CA GLU A 267 12.81 9.12 4.21
C GLU A 267 14.29 8.92 3.88
N VAL A 268 14.70 7.66 3.72
CA VAL A 268 16.11 7.30 3.60
C VAL A 268 16.60 7.21 2.16
N ILE A 269 15.69 7.16 1.17
CA ILE A 269 16.03 7.08 -0.26
C ILE A 269 15.82 8.41 -1.02
N ARG A 270 15.34 9.46 -0.36
CA ARG A 270 14.93 10.71 -1.01
C ARG A 270 16.00 11.34 -1.91
N ASP A 271 17.27 11.24 -1.53
CA ASP A 271 18.43 11.78 -2.26
C ASP A 271 19.07 10.76 -3.23
N PHE A 272 18.48 9.57 -3.42
CA PHE A 272 19.05 8.53 -4.29
C PHE A 272 18.71 8.73 -5.75
N ASN A 273 17.67 9.52 -6.03
CA ASN A 273 17.13 9.69 -7.38
C ASN A 273 16.83 8.33 -8.06
N GLY A 274 16.35 7.38 -7.26
CA GLY A 274 16.05 6.00 -7.65
C GLY A 274 17.24 5.06 -7.88
N ARG A 275 18.50 5.50 -7.68
CA ARG A 275 19.70 4.68 -7.95
C ARG A 275 20.30 4.09 -6.68
N LEU A 276 20.63 2.79 -6.70
CA LEU A 276 21.36 2.10 -5.62
C LEU A 276 22.84 1.93 -5.91
N LEU A 277 23.27 2.02 -7.18
CA LEU A 277 24.66 1.79 -7.56
C LEU A 277 25.36 3.12 -7.90
N PRO A 278 26.68 3.22 -7.65
CA PRO A 278 27.54 2.17 -7.09
C PRO A 278 27.48 2.03 -5.55
N PHE A 279 27.14 3.10 -4.81
CA PHE A 279 27.25 3.12 -3.33
C PHE A 279 25.93 3.39 -2.58
N GLY A 280 24.81 3.58 -3.29
CA GLY A 280 23.49 3.83 -2.69
C GLY A 280 23.00 2.66 -1.82
N TRP A 281 23.28 1.41 -2.19
CA TRP A 281 22.92 0.23 -1.38
C TRP A 281 23.61 0.24 0.00
N LEU A 282 24.89 0.63 0.07
CA LEU A 282 25.63 0.72 1.33
C LEU A 282 25.05 1.84 2.20
N LYS A 283 24.77 3.00 1.57
CA LYS A 283 24.11 4.14 2.21
C LYS A 283 22.71 3.78 2.72
N LEU A 284 21.95 2.98 1.97
CA LEU A 284 20.62 2.49 2.38
C LEU A 284 20.72 1.58 3.60
N LEU A 285 21.61 0.59 3.56
CA LEU A 285 21.82 -0.32 4.69
C LEU A 285 22.26 0.44 5.95
N TRP A 286 23.19 1.38 5.82
CA TRP A 286 23.60 2.23 6.94
C TRP A 286 22.43 3.06 7.49
N ARG A 287 21.62 3.67 6.62
CA ARG A 287 20.45 4.44 7.04
C ARG A 287 19.34 3.58 7.66
N LEU A 288 19.22 2.31 7.28
CA LEU A 288 18.20 1.40 7.84
C LEU A 288 18.66 0.64 9.09
N LYS A 289 19.97 0.47 9.31
CA LYS A 289 20.49 -0.32 10.44
C LYS A 289 21.19 0.51 11.50
N VAL A 290 21.69 1.71 11.16
CA VAL A 290 22.41 2.60 12.08
C VAL A 290 21.62 3.88 12.36
N LYS A 291 21.28 4.67 11.33
CA LYS A 291 20.56 5.94 11.53
C LYS A 291 19.08 5.71 11.90
N TYR A 292 18.44 4.78 11.19
CA TYR A 292 17.02 4.45 11.24
C TYR A 292 16.08 5.61 10.84
N PRO A 293 14.98 5.39 10.11
CA PRO A 293 13.99 6.44 9.83
C PRO A 293 13.19 6.82 11.07
N GLU A 294 12.73 8.08 11.11
CA GLU A 294 11.93 8.59 12.23
C GLU A 294 10.43 8.27 12.06
N THR A 295 10.02 7.81 10.88
CA THR A 295 8.66 7.30 10.64
C THR A 295 8.64 5.84 10.21
N ALA A 296 7.52 5.20 10.50
CA ALA A 296 7.22 3.83 10.08
C ALA A 296 5.77 3.73 9.60
N ARG A 297 5.42 2.59 8.99
CA ARG A 297 4.07 2.30 8.54
C ARG A 297 3.64 0.92 9.02
N ILE A 298 2.36 0.79 9.38
CA ILE A 298 1.69 -0.50 9.58
C ILE A 298 0.88 -0.80 8.32
N PRO A 299 1.45 -1.53 7.33
CA PRO A 299 0.74 -1.88 6.11
C PRO A 299 -0.29 -2.99 6.35
N LEU A 300 -0.07 -3.86 7.34
CA LEU A 300 -0.87 -5.04 7.59
C LEU A 300 -1.09 -5.23 9.09
N MET A 301 -2.37 -5.38 9.45
CA MET A 301 -2.84 -5.80 10.76
C MET A 301 -4.07 -6.67 10.53
N GLY A 302 -4.22 -7.73 11.32
CA GLY A 302 -5.36 -8.64 11.18
C GLY A 302 -5.69 -9.33 12.48
N VAL A 303 -6.98 -9.51 12.72
CA VAL A 303 -7.55 -10.35 13.77
C VAL A 303 -8.49 -11.32 13.06
N LEU A 304 -8.34 -12.63 13.33
CA LEU A 304 -9.21 -13.65 12.71
C LEU A 304 -10.69 -13.28 12.88
N ARG A 305 -11.48 -13.49 11.84
CA ARG A 305 -12.88 -13.10 11.77
C ARG A 305 -13.72 -13.68 12.91
N LYS A 306 -13.44 -14.92 13.30
CA LYS A 306 -14.12 -15.58 14.44
C LYS A 306 -13.98 -14.85 15.78
N TYR A 307 -13.00 -13.95 15.92
CA TYR A 307 -12.79 -13.12 17.10
C TYR A 307 -13.18 -11.66 16.89
N GLN A 308 -13.44 -11.22 15.65
CA GLN A 308 -13.92 -9.88 15.37
C GLN A 308 -15.26 -9.63 16.07
N GLU A 309 -15.57 -8.36 16.34
CA GLU A 309 -16.78 -7.92 17.06
C GLU A 309 -16.96 -8.54 18.47
N SER A 310 -15.91 -9.13 19.03
CA SER A 310 -15.92 -9.72 20.38
C SER A 310 -14.96 -9.00 21.33
N PRO A 311 -15.18 -9.09 22.66
CA PRO A 311 -14.23 -8.59 23.65
C PRO A 311 -12.82 -9.19 23.50
N LEU A 312 -12.73 -10.44 23.04
CA LEU A 312 -11.46 -11.10 22.78
C LEU A 312 -10.75 -10.52 21.55
N GLY A 313 -11.50 -10.15 20.50
CA GLY A 313 -10.95 -9.45 19.34
C GLY A 313 -10.34 -8.10 19.72
N ALA A 314 -11.03 -7.33 20.55
CA ALA A 314 -10.48 -6.07 21.09
C ALA A 314 -9.21 -6.32 21.93
N MET A 315 -9.19 -7.38 22.76
CA MET A 315 -7.98 -7.79 23.49
C MET A 315 -6.81 -8.13 22.56
N LEU A 316 -7.06 -8.90 21.49
CA LEU A 316 -6.05 -9.26 20.50
C LEU A 316 -5.50 -8.02 19.80
N ALA A 317 -6.37 -7.13 19.31
CA ALA A 317 -5.98 -5.91 18.61
C ALA A 317 -5.14 -4.99 19.51
N TYR A 318 -5.59 -4.69 20.73
CA TYR A 318 -4.83 -3.85 21.64
C TYR A 318 -3.52 -4.49 22.10
N ARG A 319 -3.48 -5.82 22.23
CA ARG A 319 -2.26 -6.52 22.64
C ARG A 319 -1.16 -6.44 21.59
N VAL A 320 -1.47 -6.65 20.31
CA VAL A 320 -0.46 -6.50 19.24
C VAL A 320 -0.01 -5.04 19.06
N ILE A 321 -0.89 -4.08 19.31
CA ILE A 321 -0.54 -2.64 19.33
C ILE A 321 0.43 -2.33 20.48
N ASP A 322 0.09 -2.74 21.70
CA ASP A 322 0.89 -2.55 22.92
C ASP A 322 2.28 -3.16 22.80
N ASP A 323 2.39 -4.39 22.27
CA ASP A 323 3.67 -5.07 22.08
C ASP A 323 4.64 -4.35 21.15
N LEU A 324 4.12 -3.62 20.16
CA LEU A 324 4.97 -2.92 19.20
C LEU A 324 5.35 -1.51 19.66
N GLN A 325 4.72 -0.96 20.70
CA GLN A 325 4.99 0.42 21.12
C GLN A 325 6.43 0.60 21.60
N GLU A 326 6.85 -0.16 22.61
CA GLU A 326 8.19 -0.04 23.18
C GLU A 326 9.31 -0.34 22.15
N PRO A 327 9.24 -1.43 21.35
CA PRO A 327 10.21 -1.65 20.27
C PRO A 327 10.27 -0.52 19.25
N THR A 328 9.13 0.08 18.90
CA THR A 328 9.04 1.20 17.97
C THR A 328 9.76 2.43 18.51
N VAL A 329 9.49 2.81 19.76
CA VAL A 329 10.13 3.96 20.42
C VAL A 329 11.63 3.71 20.61
N ASN A 330 12.03 2.51 21.03
CA ASN A 330 13.44 2.14 21.22
C ASN A 330 14.24 2.16 19.91
N ARG A 331 13.58 2.04 18.75
CA ARG A 331 14.20 2.20 17.43
C ARG A 331 14.34 3.65 16.98
N GLY A 332 13.84 4.61 17.75
CA GLY A 332 13.87 6.03 17.43
C GLY A 332 12.76 6.48 16.47
N ILE A 333 11.78 5.62 16.20
CA ILE A 333 10.58 5.99 15.43
C ILE A 333 9.74 6.93 16.29
N LYS A 334 9.38 8.08 15.72
CA LYS A 334 8.58 9.13 16.36
C LYS A 334 7.11 9.08 15.94
N LYS A 335 6.84 8.74 14.68
CA LYS A 335 5.45 8.65 14.16
C LYS A 335 5.23 7.38 13.35
N VAL A 336 4.00 6.90 13.39
CA VAL A 336 3.57 5.71 12.66
C VAL A 336 2.39 6.05 11.78
N GLU A 337 2.47 5.67 10.50
CA GLU A 337 1.35 5.74 9.58
C GLU A 337 0.52 4.45 9.65
N LEU A 338 -0.80 4.62 9.71
CA LEU A 338 -1.80 3.57 9.63
C LEU A 338 -2.60 3.79 8.34
N SER A 339 -2.35 2.96 7.33
CA SER A 339 -2.98 3.13 6.02
C SER A 339 -3.01 1.83 5.21
N TRP A 340 -3.96 1.67 4.29
CA TRP A 340 -5.15 2.52 4.13
C TRP A 340 -6.29 2.00 5.00
N ILE A 341 -7.13 2.91 5.51
CA ILE A 341 -8.35 2.62 6.26
C ILE A 341 -9.54 3.12 5.43
N LEU A 342 -10.54 2.28 5.19
CA LEU A 342 -11.75 2.71 4.47
C LEU A 342 -12.48 3.82 5.24
N GLU A 343 -13.05 4.78 4.50
CA GLU A 343 -13.82 5.86 5.10
C GLU A 343 -15.02 5.39 5.93
N ASP A 344 -15.58 4.22 5.61
CA ASP A 344 -16.73 3.60 6.28
C ASP A 344 -16.33 2.59 7.38
N ASN A 345 -15.04 2.32 7.59
CA ASN A 345 -14.57 1.45 8.67
C ASN A 345 -14.56 2.19 10.02
N ILE A 346 -15.74 2.51 10.53
CA ILE A 346 -15.95 3.28 11.76
C ILE A 346 -15.26 2.62 12.97
N GLY A 347 -15.26 1.29 13.05
CA GLY A 347 -14.61 0.55 14.14
C GLY A 347 -13.11 0.82 14.23
N MET A 348 -12.39 0.68 13.12
CA MET A 348 -10.96 0.96 13.09
C MET A 348 -10.66 2.46 13.27
N ARG A 349 -11.45 3.33 12.62
CA ARG A 349 -11.29 4.78 12.77
C ARG A 349 -11.41 5.21 14.24
N ASN A 350 -12.43 4.72 14.95
CA ASN A 350 -12.60 5.00 16.38
C ASN A 350 -11.43 4.49 17.22
N ILE A 351 -10.90 3.30 16.95
CA ILE A 351 -9.74 2.79 17.70
C ILE A 351 -8.53 3.71 17.50
N ILE A 352 -8.25 4.11 16.26
CA ILE A 352 -7.10 4.98 15.92
C ILE A 352 -7.26 6.37 16.53
N GLU A 353 -8.43 6.98 16.40
CA GLU A 353 -8.72 8.32 16.93
C GLU A 353 -8.65 8.34 18.47
N ASN A 354 -9.11 7.28 19.15
CA ASN A 354 -9.03 7.15 20.60
C ASN A 354 -7.60 7.02 21.15
N ILE A 355 -6.65 6.55 20.35
CA ILE A 355 -5.23 6.51 20.71
C ILE A 355 -4.47 7.77 20.23
N GLY A 356 -5.17 8.78 19.73
CA GLY A 356 -4.60 10.06 19.32
C GLY A 356 -4.17 10.14 17.86
N GLY A 357 -4.55 9.17 17.03
CA GLY A 357 -4.31 9.22 15.59
C GLY A 357 -5.21 10.25 14.90
N SER A 358 -4.69 10.87 13.83
CA SER A 358 -5.44 11.83 13.01
C SER A 358 -5.26 11.54 11.52
N VAL A 359 -6.31 11.75 10.73
CA VAL A 359 -6.22 11.66 9.26
C VAL A 359 -5.31 12.78 8.76
N TYR A 360 -4.24 12.41 8.06
CA TYR A 360 -3.29 13.39 7.51
C TYR A 360 -3.23 13.36 5.98
N LYS A 361 -3.67 12.26 5.36
CA LYS A 361 -3.84 12.12 3.92
C LYS A 361 -5.13 11.35 3.59
N THR A 362 -5.68 11.67 2.42
CA THR A 362 -6.81 10.95 1.83
C THR A 362 -6.45 10.56 0.41
N TYR A 363 -6.62 9.29 0.08
CA TYR A 363 -6.53 8.77 -1.28
C TYR A 363 -7.92 8.39 -1.77
N ARG A 364 -8.18 8.51 -3.07
CA ARG A 364 -9.49 8.22 -3.64
C ARG A 364 -9.39 7.19 -4.76
N ILE A 365 -10.28 6.21 -4.71
CA ILE A 365 -10.57 5.33 -5.85
C ILE A 365 -11.78 5.89 -6.58
N TYR A 366 -11.74 5.82 -7.90
CA TYR A 366 -12.78 6.25 -8.81
C TYR A 366 -13.29 5.10 -9.68
N SER A 367 -14.50 5.28 -10.20
CA SER A 367 -15.11 4.35 -11.15
C SER A 367 -15.91 5.08 -12.22
N LYS A 368 -16.00 4.44 -13.39
CA LYS A 368 -16.82 4.87 -14.52
C LYS A 368 -17.39 3.64 -15.23
N ASN A 369 -18.65 3.71 -15.66
CA ASN A 369 -19.24 2.69 -16.53
C ASN A 369 -18.74 2.92 -17.97
N LEU A 370 -18.42 1.83 -18.68
CA LEU A 370 -17.77 1.87 -19.98
C LEU A 370 -18.75 1.88 -21.15
#